data_AF-A0A7C7JQ27-F1
#
_entry.id   AF-A0A7C7JQ27-F1
#
_cell.length_a   1.000
_cell.length_b   1.000
_cell.length_c   1.000
_cell.angle_alpha   90.00
_cell.angle_beta   90.00
_cell.angle_gamma   90.00
#
_symmetry.space_group_name_H-M   'P 1'
#
loop_
_entity.id
_entity.type
_entity.pdbx_description
1 polymer ?
#
loop_
_entity_poly.entity_id
_entity_poly.type
_entity_poly.pdbx_seq_one_letter_code
_entity_poly.pdbx_strand_id
1 'polypeptide(L)'
;WPIAKELLFTGRIIEAEEAHRIGLLNHLVPCYQLRTKTMELATTIAKHRRESVMGTKALLLQHMGCNLEGQWANENNYTNKVRGYGVEDAFPDFLARKGR
;
A
#
# COMPACT_ATOMS: atom_id res chain seq x y z
N TRP A 1 -20.26 -3.29 -1.30
CA TRP A 1 -19.51 -4.54 -1.55
C TRP A 1 -20.42 -5.63 -2.14
N PRO A 2 -21.03 -5.39 -3.33
CA PRO A 2 -21.92 -6.37 -3.97
C PRO A 2 -21.18 -7.61 -4.48
N ILE A 3 -20.07 -7.45 -5.21
CA ILE A 3 -19.26 -8.57 -5.73
C ILE A 3 -18.68 -9.43 -4.60
N ALA A 4 -18.22 -8.82 -3.51
CA ALA A 4 -17.72 -9.57 -2.36
C ALA A 4 -18.81 -10.48 -1.76
N LYS A 5 -20.05 -9.99 -1.63
CA LYS A 5 -21.18 -10.80 -1.14
C LYS A 5 -21.52 -11.94 -2.11
N GLU A 6 -21.53 -11.66 -3.41
CA GLU A 6 -21.75 -12.69 -4.44
C GLU A 6 -20.72 -13.83 -4.32
N LEU A 7 -19.43 -13.51 -4.27
CA LEU A 7 -18.38 -14.53 -4.14
C LEU A 7 -18.49 -15.33 -2.84
N LEU A 8 -18.75 -14.65 -1.72
CA LEU A 8 -18.85 -15.29 -0.40
C LEU A 8 -20.08 -16.19 -0.27
N PHE A 9 -21.21 -15.85 -0.90
CA PHE A 9 -22.44 -16.63 -0.80
C PHE A 9 -22.54 -17.75 -1.84
N THR A 10 -21.98 -17.55 -3.02
CA THR A 10 -22.06 -18.54 -4.11
C THR A 10 -20.89 -19.52 -4.09
N GLY A 11 -19.73 -19.13 -3.54
CA GLY A 11 -18.52 -19.94 -3.57
C GLY A 11 -18.01 -20.24 -4.99
N ARG A 12 -18.48 -19.51 -6.00
CA ARG A 12 -18.10 -19.76 -7.40
C ARG A 12 -16.61 -19.54 -7.62
N ILE A 13 -16.05 -20.29 -8.57
CA ILE A 13 -14.69 -20.06 -9.04
C ILE A 13 -14.64 -18.73 -9.82
N ILE A 14 -13.54 -18.01 -9.66
CA ILE A 14 -13.25 -16.77 -10.37
C ILE A 14 -11.95 -16.92 -11.15
N GLU A 15 -12.01 -16.60 -12.44
CA GLU A 15 -10.84 -16.63 -13.33
C GLU A 15 -10.02 -15.34 -13.20
N ALA A 16 -8.77 -15.39 -13.65
CA ALA A 16 -7.77 -14.36 -13.40
C ALA A 16 -8.15 -12.98 -14.01
N GLU A 17 -8.77 -12.98 -15.20
CA GLU A 17 -9.26 -11.78 -15.88
C GLU A 17 -10.34 -11.07 -15.07
N GLU A 18 -11.30 -11.83 -14.54
CA GLU A 18 -12.36 -11.27 -13.71
C GLU A 18 -11.79 -10.77 -12.38
N ALA A 19 -10.93 -11.56 -11.72
CA ALA A 19 -10.29 -11.19 -10.46
C ALA A 19 -9.50 -9.89 -10.58
N HIS A 20 -8.82 -9.66 -11.71
CA HIS A 20 -8.16 -8.40 -12.01
C HIS A 20 -9.14 -7.25 -12.22
N ARG A 21 -10.20 -7.46 -13.01
CA ARG A 21 -11.22 -6.43 -13.29
C ARG A 21 -11.95 -5.95 -12.02
N ILE A 22 -12.19 -6.83 -11.06
CA ILE A 22 -12.89 -6.49 -9.80
C ILE A 22 -11.95 -5.97 -8.70
N GLY A 23 -10.64 -5.91 -8.94
CA GLY A 23 -9.65 -5.45 -7.97
C GLY A 23 -9.26 -6.47 -6.91
N LEU A 24 -9.57 -7.75 -7.11
CA LEU A 24 -9.05 -8.84 -6.27
C LEU A 24 -7.57 -9.10 -6.57
N LEU A 25 -7.15 -8.94 -7.83
CA LEU A 25 -5.75 -8.94 -8.25
C LEU A 25 -5.33 -7.53 -8.66
N ASN A 26 -4.14 -7.10 -8.22
CA ASN A 26 -3.55 -5.82 -8.62
C ASN A 26 -2.94 -5.86 -10.03
N HIS A 27 -2.46 -7.03 -10.46
CA HIS A 27 -1.82 -7.23 -11.77
C HIS A 27 -2.14 -8.62 -12.31
N LEU A 28 -2.37 -8.70 -13.62
CA LEU A 28 -2.50 -9.95 -14.37
C LEU A 28 -1.38 -10.04 -15.41
N VAL A 29 -0.59 -11.12 -15.36
CA VAL A 29 0.55 -11.34 -16.25
C VAL A 29 0.59 -12.80 -16.74
N PRO A 30 1.21 -13.09 -17.90
CA PRO A 30 1.45 -14.48 -18.31
C PRO A 30 2.21 -15.28 -17.25
N CYS A 31 1.92 -16.58 -17.13
CA CYS A 31 2.48 -17.44 -16.07
C CYS A 31 4.02 -17.37 -15.99
N TYR A 32 4.71 -17.35 -17.13
CA TYR A 32 6.18 -17.30 -17.18
C TYR A 32 6.77 -15.97 -16.69
N GLN A 33 5.96 -14.92 -16.55
CA GLN A 33 6.37 -13.60 -16.05
C GLN A 33 6.02 -13.37 -14.58
N LEU A 34 5.25 -14.28 -13.95
CA LEU A 34 4.75 -14.10 -12.58
C LEU A 34 5.86 -13.76 -11.60
N ARG A 35 6.96 -14.54 -11.63
CA ARG A 35 8.11 -14.31 -10.76
C ARG A 35 8.78 -12.97 -11.03
N THR A 36 8.98 -12.62 -12.30
CA THR A 36 9.61 -11.36 -12.70
C THR A 36 8.81 -10.17 -12.19
N LYS A 37 7.49 -10.14 -12.43
CA LYS A 37 6.63 -9.04 -11.97
C LYS A 37 6.55 -8.95 -10.45
N THR A 38 6.51 -10.11 -9.77
CA THR A 38 6.54 -10.16 -8.30
C THR A 38 7.83 -9.56 -7.75
N MET A 39 8.99 -9.94 -8.30
CA MET A 39 10.29 -9.44 -7.86
C MET A 39 10.48 -7.95 -8.16
N GLU A 40 9.97 -7.45 -9.29
CA GLU A 40 9.96 -6.02 -9.62
C GLU A 40 9.28 -5.20 -8.51
N LEU A 41 8.06 -5.61 -8.12
CA LEU A 41 7.30 -4.93 -7.07
C LEU A 41 7.95 -5.08 -5.69
N ALA A 42 8.35 -6.29 -5.32
CA ALA A 42 8.98 -6.57 -4.04
C ALA A 42 10.28 -5.78 -3.86
N THR A 43 11.12 -5.72 -4.91
CA THR A 43 12.37 -4.96 -4.88
C THR A 43 12.09 -3.45 -4.80
N THR A 44 11.07 -2.97 -5.51
CA THR A 44 10.66 -1.56 -5.44
C THR A 44 10.20 -1.19 -4.03
N ILE A 45 9.36 -2.01 -3.40
CA ILE A 45 8.92 -1.81 -2.00
C ILE A 45 10.12 -1.86 -1.04
N ALA A 46 11.02 -2.83 -1.22
CA ALA A 46 12.18 -3.02 -0.34
C ALA A 46 13.22 -1.88 -0.41
N LYS A 47 13.24 -1.10 -1.49
CA LYS A 47 14.08 0.11 -1.61
C LYS A 47 13.61 1.25 -0.71
N HIS A 48 12.35 1.23 -0.27
CA HIS A 48 11.81 2.27 0.61
C HIS A 48 12.18 1.99 2.07
N ARG A 49 12.16 3.04 2.89
CA ARG A 49 12.39 2.91 4.34
C ARG A 49 11.41 1.92 4.95
N ARG A 50 11.94 0.90 5.62
CA ARG A 50 11.17 -0.21 6.22
C ARG A 50 10.07 0.29 7.15
N GLU A 51 10.41 1.21 8.05
CA GLU A 51 9.50 1.73 9.07
C GLU A 51 8.36 2.54 8.44
N SER A 52 8.62 3.26 7.34
CA SER A 52 7.58 3.98 6.61
C SER A 52 6.60 3.01 5.95
N VAL A 53 7.10 2.00 5.24
CA VAL A 53 6.25 0.99 4.57
C VAL A 53 5.39 0.23 5.59
N MET A 54 6.00 -0.24 6.69
CA MET A 54 5.28 -0.94 7.76
C MET A 54 4.24 -0.04 8.43
N GLY A 55 4.59 1.22 8.66
CA GLY A 55 3.70 2.23 9.23
C GLY A 55 2.48 2.52 8.42
N THR A 56 2.69 2.88 7.15
CA THR A 56 1.60 3.13 6.21
C THR A 56 0.68 1.91 6.13
N LYS A 57 1.24 0.70 6.06
CA LYS A 57 0.42 -0.52 6.06
C LYS A 57 -0.42 -0.66 7.34
N ALA A 58 0.17 -0.41 8.51
CA ALA A 58 -0.54 -0.53 9.79
C ALA A 58 -1.67 0.51 9.91
N LEU A 59 -1.40 1.77 9.54
CA LEU A 59 -2.38 2.85 9.54
C LEU A 59 -3.54 2.54 8.59
N LEU A 60 -3.26 2.15 7.34
CA LEU A 60 -4.29 1.79 6.37
C LEU A 60 -5.24 0.70 6.90
N LEU A 61 -4.70 -0.31 7.59
CA LEU A 61 -5.50 -1.38 8.18
C LEU A 61 -6.31 -0.90 9.39
N GLN A 62 -5.73 -0.08 10.26
CA GLN A 62 -6.44 0.50 11.42
C GLN A 62 -7.53 1.48 11.01
N HIS A 63 -7.33 2.21 9.92
CA HIS A 63 -8.27 3.22 9.44
C HIS A 63 -9.54 2.62 8.85
N MET A 64 -9.53 1.34 8.47
CA MET A 64 -10.71 0.66 7.94
C MET A 64 -11.86 0.69 8.95
N GLY A 65 -12.88 1.50 8.67
CA GLY A 65 -14.05 1.67 9.54
C GLY A 65 -13.96 2.82 10.54
N CYS A 66 -12.83 3.54 10.62
CA CYS A 66 -12.72 4.77 11.41
C CYS A 66 -13.31 5.97 10.68
N ASN A 67 -13.87 6.91 11.45
CA ASN A 67 -14.18 8.26 10.97
C ASN A 67 -12.89 9.10 10.80
N LEU A 68 -13.01 10.29 10.21
CA LEU A 68 -11.87 11.17 9.94
C LEU A 68 -11.08 11.53 11.22
N GLU A 69 -11.76 11.80 12.32
CA GLU A 69 -11.11 12.13 13.60
C GLU A 69 -10.30 10.96 14.15
N GLY A 70 -10.82 9.74 14.07
CA GLY A 70 -10.11 8.52 14.48
C GLY A 70 -8.90 8.23 13.60
N GLN A 71 -9.01 8.44 12.29
CA GLN A 71 -7.88 8.32 11.36
C GLN A 71 -6.78 9.34 11.70
N TRP A 72 -7.16 10.60 11.92
CA TRP A 72 -6.22 11.64 12.33
C TRP A 72 -5.54 11.33 13.67
N ALA A 73 -6.30 10.84 14.67
CA ALA A 73 -5.74 10.45 15.95
C ALA A 73 -4.73 9.29 15.83
N ASN A 74 -4.99 8.32 14.97
CA ASN A 74 -4.08 7.21 14.68
C ASN A 74 -2.77 7.71 14.03
N GLU A 75 -2.86 8.60 13.05
CA GLU A 75 -1.68 9.21 12.39
C GLU A 75 -0.82 10.01 13.37
N ASN A 76 -1.47 10.82 14.21
CA ASN A 76 -0.77 11.62 15.21
C ASN A 76 -0.07 10.72 16.26
N ASN A 77 -0.72 9.65 16.70
CA ASN A 77 -0.12 8.65 17.59
C ASN A 77 1.06 7.93 16.93
N TYR A 78 0.95 7.59 15.65
CA TYR A 78 2.00 6.90 14.91
C TYR A 78 3.28 7.75 14.79
N THR A 79 3.13 9.06 14.58
CA THR A 79 4.26 10.02 14.55
C THR A 79 5.07 10.02 15.85
N ASN A 80 4.42 9.75 16.99
CA ASN A 80 5.09 9.63 18.29
C ASN A 80 5.86 8.30 18.46
N LYS A 81 5.50 7.26 17.72
CA LYS A 81 6.10 5.91 17.81
C LYS A 81 7.27 5.71 16.86
N VAL A 82 7.20 6.31 15.67
CA VAL A 82 8.24 6.19 14.65
C VAL A 82 8.81 7.56 14.37
N ARG A 83 10.05 7.77 14.82
CA ARG A 83 10.79 8.97 14.48
C ARG A 83 11.10 8.95 12.97
N GLY A 84 10.54 9.93 12.27
CA GLY A 84 10.87 10.21 10.88
C GLY A 84 12.32 10.67 10.72
N TYR A 85 12.77 10.73 9.48
CA TYR A 85 13.96 11.50 9.14
C TYR A 85 13.73 12.99 9.40
N GLY A 86 14.80 13.74 9.69
CA GLY A 86 14.74 15.20 9.59
C GLY A 86 14.42 15.61 8.15
N VAL A 87 13.86 16.80 7.96
CA VAL A 87 13.51 17.31 6.61
C VAL A 87 14.71 17.25 5.66
N GLU A 88 15.90 17.55 6.18
CA GLU A 88 17.18 17.50 5.47
C GLU A 88 17.52 16.10 4.92
N ASP A 89 17.34 15.07 5.74
CA ASP A 89 17.64 13.67 5.37
C ASP A 89 16.55 13.07 4.47
N ALA A 90 15.30 13.53 4.64
CA ALA A 90 14.16 13.04 3.88
C ALA A 90 14.11 13.61 2.45
N PHE A 91 14.61 14.84 2.26
CA PHE A 91 14.45 15.59 1.02
C PHE A 91 15.73 16.27 0.51
N PRO A 92 16.87 15.55 0.44
CA PRO A 92 18.15 16.15 0.05
C PRO A 92 18.09 16.74 -1.37
N ASP A 93 17.47 16.05 -2.32
CA ASP A 93 17.35 16.53 -3.71
C ASP A 93 16.43 17.74 -3.85
N PHE A 94 15.39 17.84 -3.02
CA PHE A 94 14.48 18.98 -3.01
C PHE A 94 15.18 20.22 -2.46
N LEU A 95 15.92 20.07 -1.36
CA LEU A 95 16.65 21.15 -0.70
C LEU A 95 17.87 21.59 -1.53
N ALA A 96 18.49 20.67 -2.28
CA ALA A 96 19.56 20.97 -3.22
C ALA A 96 19.09 21.77 -4.45
N ARG A 97 17.80 21.65 -4.82
CA ARG A 97 17.20 22.50 -5.87
C ARG A 97 16.96 23.89 -5.31
N LYS A 98 17.99 24.74 -5.32
CA LYS A 98 17.79 26.19 -5.15
C LYS A 98 16.85 26.66 -6.24
N GLY A 99 15.70 27.21 -5.84
CA GLY A 99 14.75 27.84 -6.75
C GLY A 99 15.47 28.83 -7.66
N ARG A 100 15.20 28.75 -8.96
CA ARG A 100 15.37 29.89 -9.87
C ARG A 100 14.29 30.90 -9.59
#